data_AF-A0A7W9SZ34-F1
#
_entry.id   AF-A0A7W9SZ34-F1
#
_cell.length_a   1.000
_cell.length_b   1.000
_cell.length_c   1.000
_cell.angle_alpha   90.00
_cell.angle_beta   90.00
_cell.angle_gamma   90.00
#
_symmetry.space_group_name_H-M   'P 1'
#
loop_
_entity.id
_entity.type
_entity.pdbx_description
1 polymer ?
#
loop_
_entity_poly.entity_id
_entity_poly.type
_entity_poly.pdbx_seq_one_letter_code
_entity_poly.pdbx_strand_id
1 'polypeptide(L)'
;MNAPLFLFLEGIGGGELMVIVLFILIFFGANKIPELARGLGKGIREFKDASREIRSEIENAGQTPQPQQPYQQQFNQQPYSAPTPTPVAEAPVAAAPAPVAPPMDGGITPPVAPAPEQRPRLDQTT
;
A
#
# COMPACT_ATOMS: atom_id res chain seq x y z
N MET A 1 38.11 1.00 -38.76
CA MET A 1 37.29 1.29 -37.57
C MET A 1 36.12 0.32 -37.58
N ASN A 2 36.27 -0.79 -36.86
CA ASN A 2 35.34 -1.91 -36.83
C ASN A 2 34.42 -1.67 -35.65
N ALA A 3 33.32 -0.96 -35.90
CA ALA A 3 32.27 -0.68 -34.92
C ALA A 3 30.99 -1.57 -35.00
N PRO A 4 30.95 -2.76 -35.66
CA PRO A 4 29.70 -3.53 -35.72
C PRO A 4 29.33 -4.16 -34.37
N LEU A 5 30.31 -4.37 -33.49
CA LEU A 5 30.10 -4.90 -32.15
C LEU A 5 29.54 -3.85 -31.17
N PHE A 6 29.76 -2.55 -31.43
CA PHE A 6 29.30 -1.47 -30.55
C PHE A 6 27.86 -1.06 -30.85
N LEU A 7 27.43 -1.16 -32.12
CA LEU A 7 26.02 -0.99 -32.51
C LEU A 7 25.09 -2.06 -31.89
N PHE A 8 25.63 -3.22 -31.52
CA PHE A 8 24.93 -4.29 -30.81
C PHE A 8 24.70 -3.97 -29.31
N LEU A 9 25.33 -2.91 -28.78
CA LEU A 9 25.26 -2.55 -27.35
C LEU A 9 24.41 -1.30 -27.08
N GLU A 10 24.19 -0.43 -28.07
CA GLU A 10 23.43 0.82 -27.92
C GLU A 10 21.90 0.65 -27.93
N GLY A 11 21.40 -0.50 -28.35
CA GLY A 11 19.98 -0.83 -28.27
C GLY A 11 19.82 -2.30 -27.93
N ILE A 12 19.31 -2.61 -26.73
CA ILE A 12 18.80 -3.95 -26.45
C ILE A 12 17.51 -4.12 -27.27
N GLY A 13 17.68 -4.47 -28.54
CA GLY A 13 16.61 -4.85 -29.44
C GLY A 13 16.35 -6.36 -29.39
N GLY A 14 15.36 -6.79 -30.18
CA GLY A 14 15.03 -8.21 -30.31
C GLY A 14 16.13 -9.04 -30.98
N GLY A 15 17.01 -8.41 -31.77
CA GLY A 15 18.13 -9.10 -32.44
C GLY A 15 19.19 -9.57 -31.45
N GLU A 16 19.52 -8.73 -30.47
CA GLU A 16 20.51 -9.00 -29.44
C GLU A 16 20.09 -10.15 -28.55
N LEU A 17 18.83 -10.11 -28.10
CA LEU A 17 18.23 -11.17 -27.31
C LEU A 17 18.27 -12.50 -28.07
N MET A 18 18.01 -12.46 -29.39
CA MET A 18 18.00 -13.68 -30.21
C MET A 18 19.38 -14.32 -30.36
N VAL A 19 20.46 -13.53 -30.45
CA VAL A 19 21.83 -14.05 -30.47
C VAL A 19 22.20 -14.66 -29.12
N ILE A 20 21.87 -14.01 -28.00
CA ILE A 20 22.15 -14.55 -26.65
C ILE A 20 21.38 -15.87 -26.45
N VAL A 21 20.10 -15.89 -26.81
CA VAL A 21 19.26 -17.10 -26.76
C VAL A 21 19.85 -18.19 -27.65
N LEU A 22 20.28 -17.87 -28.88
CA LEU A 22 20.93 -18.83 -29.78
C LEU A 22 22.21 -19.42 -29.19
N PHE A 23 23.06 -18.60 -28.56
CA PHE A 23 24.24 -19.08 -27.84
C PHE A 23 23.85 -20.06 -26.74
N ILE A 24 22.91 -19.69 -25.86
CA ILE A 24 22.41 -20.57 -24.80
C ILE A 24 21.83 -21.88 -25.38
N LEU A 25 21.09 -21.82 -26.48
CA LEU A 25 20.56 -23.02 -27.15
C LEU A 25 21.64 -23.91 -27.75
N ILE A 26 22.79 -23.39 -28.18
CA ILE A 26 23.89 -24.21 -28.68
C ILE A 26 24.63 -24.89 -27.51
N PHE A 27 24.90 -24.17 -26.43
CA PHE A 27 25.62 -24.70 -25.27
C PHE A 27 24.77 -25.67 -24.44
N PHE A 28 23.51 -25.32 -24.18
CA PHE A 28 22.61 -26.13 -23.38
C PHE A 28 21.71 -27.04 -24.22
N GLY A 29 21.49 -26.74 -25.50
CA GLY A 29 20.55 -27.47 -26.35
C GLY A 29 19.12 -26.95 -26.24
N ALA A 30 18.40 -26.94 -27.38
CA ALA A 30 16.99 -26.51 -27.45
C ALA A 30 16.05 -27.31 -26.52
N ASN A 31 16.43 -28.54 -26.16
CA ASN A 31 15.63 -29.42 -25.30
C ASN A 31 15.80 -29.13 -23.80
N LYS A 32 16.89 -28.49 -23.36
CA LYS A 32 17.16 -28.27 -21.93
C LYS A 32 16.40 -27.10 -21.33
N ILE A 33 16.20 -26.03 -22.09
CA ILE A 33 15.37 -24.89 -21.67
C ILE A 33 13.95 -25.31 -21.26
N PRO A 34 13.16 -26.03 -22.09
CA PRO A 34 11.80 -26.43 -21.72
C PRO A 34 11.77 -27.49 -20.61
N GLU A 35 12.79 -28.33 -20.51
CA GLU A 35 12.94 -29.32 -19.44
C GLU A 35 13.16 -28.62 -18.08
N LEU A 36 14.07 -27.65 -18.02
CA LEU A 36 14.34 -26.82 -16.85
C LEU A 36 13.12 -25.97 -16.48
N ALA A 37 12.47 -25.33 -17.46
CA ALA A 37 11.27 -24.53 -17.23
C ALA A 37 10.11 -25.36 -16.66
N ARG A 38 9.92 -26.60 -17.15
CA ARG A 38 8.93 -27.53 -16.61
C ARG A 38 9.25 -27.96 -15.18
N GLY A 39 10.51 -28.27 -14.89
CA GLY A 39 10.95 -28.62 -13.53
C GLY A 39 10.77 -27.47 -12.54
N LEU A 40 11.26 -26.29 -12.90
CA LEU A 40 11.14 -25.08 -12.09
C LEU A 40 9.67 -24.67 -11.90
N GLY A 41 8.85 -24.75 -12.95
CA GLY A 41 7.43 -24.42 -12.88
C GLY A 41 6.65 -25.33 -11.94
N LYS A 42 6.96 -26.64 -11.93
CA LYS A 42 6.39 -27.59 -10.96
C LYS A 42 6.84 -27.26 -9.54
N GLY A 43 8.14 -27.03 -9.33
CA GLY A 43 8.69 -26.68 -8.01
C GLY A 43 8.09 -25.38 -7.44
N ILE A 44 7.97 -24.33 -8.25
CA ILE A 44 7.33 -23.07 -7.84
C ILE A 44 5.85 -23.29 -7.50
N ARG A 45 5.14 -24.13 -8.26
CA ARG A 45 3.73 -24.46 -7.99
C ARG A 45 3.58 -25.19 -6.67
N GLU A 46 4.32 -26.27 -6.46
CA GLU A 46 4.31 -27.04 -5.21
C GLU A 46 4.71 -26.19 -4.00
N PHE A 47 5.75 -25.34 -4.15
CA PHE A 47 6.16 -24.39 -3.11
C PHE A 47 5.05 -23.40 -2.76
N LYS A 48 4.35 -22.85 -3.76
CA LYS A 48 3.24 -21.92 -3.55
C LYS A 48 2.05 -22.60 -2.90
N ASP A 49 1.75 -23.83 -3.28
CA ASP A 49 0.62 -24.61 -2.75
C ASP A 49 0.89 -24.98 -1.28
N ALA A 50 2.09 -25.48 -0.96
CA ALA A 50 2.52 -25.73 0.42
C ALA A 50 2.51 -24.44 1.27
N SER A 51 2.99 -23.31 0.71
CA SER A 51 2.97 -22.02 1.39
C SER A 51 1.55 -21.52 1.67
N ARG A 52 0.57 -21.85 0.80
CA ARG A 52 -0.84 -21.50 1.01
C ARG A 52 -1.45 -22.34 2.11
N GLU A 53 -1.20 -23.65 2.10
CA GLU A 53 -1.70 -24.57 3.14
C GLU A 53 -1.24 -24.12 4.53
N ILE A 54 0.06 -23.84 4.68
CA ILE A 54 0.64 -23.36 5.94
C ILE A 54 0.00 -22.03 6.37
N ARG A 55 -0.23 -21.09 5.44
CA ARG A 55 -0.92 -19.83 5.75
C ARG A 55 -2.35 -20.06 6.19
N SER A 56 -3.10 -20.91 5.49
CA SER A 56 -4.48 -21.23 5.88
C SER A 56 -4.53 -21.97 7.21
N GLU A 57 -3.59 -22.85 7.53
CA GLU A 57 -3.51 -23.51 8.82
C GLU A 57 -3.25 -22.51 9.96
N ILE A 58 -2.35 -21.54 9.75
CA ILE A 58 -2.05 -20.49 10.75
C ILE A 58 -3.23 -19.53 10.91
N GLU A 59 -3.90 -19.16 9.82
CA GLU A 59 -5.12 -18.34 9.86
C GLU A 59 -6.25 -19.10 10.60
N ASN A 60 -6.50 -20.36 10.27
CA ASN A 60 -7.54 -21.17 10.92
C ASN A 60 -7.20 -21.51 12.38
N ALA A 61 -5.93 -21.75 12.72
CA ALA A 61 -5.48 -22.01 14.10
C ALA A 61 -5.47 -20.73 14.96
N GLY A 62 -5.31 -19.56 14.34
CA GLY A 62 -5.44 -18.25 14.98
C GLY A 62 -6.89 -17.76 15.09
N GLN A 63 -7.84 -18.45 14.45
CA GLN A 63 -9.26 -18.09 14.41
C GLN A 63 -9.98 -18.45 15.73
N THR A 64 -9.58 -17.80 16.82
CA THR A 64 -10.61 -17.21 17.70
C THR A 64 -11.41 -16.25 16.82
N PRO A 65 -12.75 -16.27 16.82
CA PRO A 65 -13.55 -15.41 15.93
C PRO A 65 -13.20 -13.95 16.19
N GLN A 66 -12.32 -13.37 15.37
CA GLN A 66 -12.18 -11.93 15.31
C GLN A 66 -13.40 -11.40 14.58
N PRO A 67 -14.18 -10.49 15.19
CA PRO A 67 -15.24 -9.79 14.48
C PRO A 67 -14.61 -9.09 13.27
N GLN A 68 -15.23 -9.30 12.11
CA GLN A 68 -14.90 -8.62 10.86
C GLN A 68 -14.68 -7.13 11.15
N GLN A 69 -13.49 -6.63 10.83
CA GLN A 69 -13.20 -5.19 10.81
C GLN A 69 -13.34 -4.72 9.35
N PRO A 70 -14.50 -4.20 8.93
CA PRO A 70 -14.70 -3.61 7.60
C PRO A 70 -14.05 -2.22 7.43
N TYR A 71 -13.04 -1.86 8.23
CA TYR A 71 -12.54 -0.48 8.32
C TYR A 71 -11.18 -0.22 7.62
N GLN A 72 -10.74 -1.06 6.69
CA GLN A 72 -9.43 -0.86 6.03
C GLN A 72 -9.44 -0.92 4.49
N GLN A 73 -10.54 -0.52 3.85
CA GLN A 73 -10.55 -0.38 2.38
C GLN A 73 -10.96 1.00 1.85
N GLN A 74 -11.11 2.03 2.70
CA GLN A 74 -11.43 3.38 2.22
C GLN A 74 -10.43 4.48 2.62
N PHE A 75 -9.37 4.20 3.39
CA PHE A 75 -8.49 5.27 3.91
C PHE A 75 -7.05 5.26 3.37
N ASN A 76 -6.83 4.80 2.13
CA ASN A 76 -5.52 4.96 1.50
C ASN A 76 -5.56 5.55 0.08
N GLN A 77 -6.56 6.41 -0.17
CA GLN A 77 -6.68 7.23 -1.38
C GLN A 77 -6.80 8.73 -1.05
N GLN A 78 -6.19 9.20 0.06
CA GLN A 78 -6.00 10.64 0.26
C GLN A 78 -4.50 10.98 0.13
N PRO A 79 -4.09 11.71 -0.92
CA PRO A 79 -2.77 12.32 -0.97
C PRO A 79 -2.74 13.49 0.01
N TYR A 80 -2.07 13.33 1.15
CA TYR A 80 -1.63 14.44 2.00
C TYR A 80 -0.17 14.16 2.36
N SER A 81 0.79 15.02 2.06
CA SER A 81 1.05 16.28 2.77
C SER A 81 2.32 16.90 2.17
N ALA A 82 2.61 18.19 2.26
CA ALA A 82 2.21 19.15 3.29
C ALA A 82 2.10 20.58 2.71
N PRO A 83 1.23 21.45 3.26
CA PRO A 83 1.42 22.89 3.13
C PRO A 83 2.69 23.30 3.87
N THR A 84 3.62 23.93 3.15
CA THR A 84 4.79 24.62 3.71
C THR A 84 4.34 25.58 4.81
N PRO A 85 5.00 25.62 5.99
CA PRO A 85 4.70 26.59 7.03
C PRO A 85 4.89 28.00 6.47
N THR A 86 3.80 28.76 6.38
CA THR A 86 3.80 30.17 6.02
C THR A 86 4.61 30.94 7.06
N PRO A 87 5.68 31.67 6.69
CA PRO A 87 6.32 32.62 7.58
C PRO A 87 5.32 33.71 7.92
N VAL A 88 4.89 33.78 9.18
CA VAL A 88 4.11 34.90 9.71
C VAL A 88 5.09 35.93 10.25
N ALA A 89 5.30 37.01 9.49
CA ALA A 89 5.78 38.31 9.96
C ALA A 89 5.39 39.35 8.88
N GLU A 90 4.31 40.14 9.09
CA GLU A 90 4.35 41.50 9.65
C GLU A 90 4.68 42.54 8.53
N ALA A 91 3.87 43.53 8.12
CA ALA A 91 2.63 44.15 8.59
C ALA A 91 2.01 44.99 7.44
N PRO A 92 0.69 45.29 7.45
CA PRO A 92 0.18 46.50 6.83
C PRO A 92 -0.28 47.48 7.92
N VAL A 93 0.54 48.49 8.18
CA VAL A 93 0.12 49.68 8.94
C VAL A 93 -0.48 50.72 7.99
N ALA A 94 -1.56 51.34 8.45
CA ALA A 94 -2.24 52.53 7.94
C ALA A 94 -3.30 52.34 6.83
N ALA A 95 -4.56 52.20 7.25
CA ALA A 95 -5.54 53.30 7.19
C ALA A 95 -6.92 52.86 7.74
N ALA A 96 -7.27 53.32 8.95
CA ALA A 96 -8.65 53.33 9.45
C ALA A 96 -9.40 54.57 8.87
N PRO A 97 -10.75 54.65 8.87
CA PRO A 97 -11.55 54.70 10.11
C PRO A 97 -12.87 53.90 10.10
N ALA A 98 -13.32 53.61 11.33
CA ALA A 98 -14.53 52.86 11.69
C ALA A 98 -15.86 53.62 11.48
N PRO A 99 -16.98 52.88 11.45
CA PRO A 99 -18.19 53.31 12.15
C PRO A 99 -18.63 52.31 13.26
N VAL A 100 -19.26 52.87 14.29
CA VAL A 100 -19.51 52.34 15.64
C VAL A 100 -20.91 51.71 15.79
N ALA A 101 -20.98 50.44 16.25
CA ALA A 101 -21.96 49.68 17.10
C ALA A 101 -23.51 49.84 16.91
N PRO A 102 -24.46 49.10 17.57
CA PRO A 102 -24.42 48.09 18.68
C PRO A 102 -25.46 46.90 18.48
N PRO A 103 -26.06 46.24 19.50
CA PRO A 103 -25.54 45.31 20.52
C PRO A 103 -26.13 43.87 20.46
N MET A 104 -25.41 42.92 21.07
CA MET A 104 -25.82 41.73 21.84
C MET A 104 -27.30 41.24 21.84
N ASP A 105 -27.50 39.96 21.48
CA ASP A 105 -28.55 39.05 22.01
C ASP A 105 -28.02 37.62 21.82
N GLY A 106 -27.93 36.68 22.76
CA GLY A 106 -28.63 36.50 24.03
C GLY A 106 -29.23 35.09 24.06
N GLY A 107 -28.42 34.09 24.42
CA GLY A 107 -28.88 32.70 24.64
C GLY A 107 -27.71 31.73 24.46
N ILE A 108 -27.03 31.21 25.48
CA ILE A 108 -27.51 30.47 26.66
C ILE A 108 -28.50 29.38 26.25
N THR A 109 -28.01 28.17 26.02
CA THR A 109 -28.32 27.04 26.92
C THR A 109 -27.34 25.89 26.72
N PRO A 110 -27.13 25.07 27.75
CA PRO A 110 -25.81 24.61 28.12
C PRO A 110 -25.73 23.06 27.95
N PRO A 111 -24.87 22.29 28.63
CA PRO A 111 -24.27 21.06 28.11
C PRO A 111 -25.04 19.80 28.55
N VAL A 112 -25.23 18.82 27.65
CA VAL A 112 -25.63 17.46 28.06
C VAL A 112 -24.46 16.51 27.83
N ALA A 113 -23.59 16.50 28.83
CA ALA A 113 -22.93 15.28 29.31
C ALA A 113 -23.84 14.66 30.39
N PRO A 114 -23.52 13.52 31.02
CA PRO A 114 -22.81 12.32 30.58
C PRO A 114 -23.61 11.03 30.90
N ALA A 115 -23.13 9.90 30.36
CA ALA A 115 -23.19 8.57 30.99
C ALA A 115 -24.60 7.96 31.19
N PRO A 116 -24.76 6.75 31.75
CA PRO A 116 -23.82 5.67 32.01
C PRO A 116 -24.23 4.44 31.16
N GLU A 117 -23.51 3.34 31.10
CA GLU A 117 -23.71 2.21 32.02
C GLU A 117 -22.76 1.16 31.45
N GLN A 118 -21.57 0.97 32.03
CA GLN A 118 -21.43 0.04 33.15
C GLN A 118 -22.61 -0.91 33.19
N ARG A 119 -22.42 -2.15 32.77
CA ARG A 119 -22.78 -3.26 33.65
C ARG A 119 -22.22 -4.56 33.11
N PRO A 120 -22.12 -5.54 34.01
CA PRO A 120 -20.86 -6.14 34.33
C PRO A 120 -20.81 -7.49 33.64
N ARG A 121 -19.60 -8.03 33.50
CA ARG A 121 -19.48 -9.48 33.51
C ARG A 121 -20.30 -9.99 34.68
N LEU A 122 -21.13 -10.99 34.48
CA LEU A 122 -21.15 -12.12 35.39
C LEU A 122 -22.11 -13.16 34.81
N ASP A 123 -21.56 -14.36 34.79
CA ASP A 123 -22.28 -15.58 35.08
C ASP A 123 -23.26 -16.10 34.04
N GLN A 124 -22.94 -17.33 33.64
CA GLN A 124 -23.79 -18.51 33.73
C GLN A 124 -23.62 -19.33 32.44
N THR A 125 -23.37 -20.63 32.47
CA THR A 125 -23.30 -21.59 33.57
C THR A 125 -22.95 -22.93 32.91
N THR A 126 -22.08 -23.72 33.53
CA THR A 126 -22.15 -25.19 33.73
C THR A 126 -20.78 -25.70 34.12
#